data_AF-A0AA43F2A9-F1
#
_entry.id   AF-A0AA43F2A9-F1
#
_cell.length_a   1.000
_cell.length_b   1.000
_cell.length_c   1.000
_cell.angle_alpha   90.00
_cell.angle_beta   90.00
_cell.angle_gamma   90.00
#
_symmetry.space_group_name_H-M   'P 1'
#
loop_
_entity.id
_entity.type
_entity.pdbx_description
1 polymer ?
#
loop_
_entity_poly.entity_id
_entity_poly.type
_entity_poly.pdbx_seq_one_letter_code
_entity_poly.pdbx_strand_id
1 'polypeptide(L)' 'MADTRESPVRLVSYQFARAQGALLLELSAQEATVCLREGARAQALAELRRVLGVPIRVARV' A
#
# COMPACT_ATOMS: atom_id res chain seq x y z
N MET A 1 -4.30 22.10 -16.03
CA MET A 1 -4.92 21.00 -15.25
C MET A 1 -3.82 20.34 -14.45
N ALA A 2 -3.88 20.39 -13.12
CA ALA A 2 -2.79 19.98 -12.25
C ALA A 2 -2.62 18.44 -12.25
N ASP A 3 -1.60 17.93 -12.94
CA ASP A 3 -1.08 16.56 -12.74
C ASP A 3 -0.31 16.54 -11.42
N THR A 4 -1.07 16.45 -10.32
CA THR A 4 -0.50 16.30 -8.99
C THR A 4 -0.29 14.81 -8.81
N ARG A 5 0.87 14.29 -9.27
CA ARG A 5 1.35 12.99 -8.82
C ARG A 5 1.66 13.11 -7.34
N GLU A 6 0.64 12.97 -6.51
CA GLU A 6 0.84 12.71 -5.09
C GLU A 6 1.72 11.47 -5.03
N SER A 7 2.97 11.66 -4.62
CA SER A 7 3.88 10.54 -4.48
C SER A 7 3.23 9.55 -3.49
N PRO A 8 3.05 8.27 -3.83
CA PRO A 8 2.48 7.27 -2.93
C PRO A 8 3.18 7.21 -1.55
N VAL A 9 4.42 7.72 -1.49
CA VAL A 9 5.21 7.95 -0.27
C VAL A 9 4.48 8.82 0.76
N ARG A 10 3.55 9.70 0.35
CA ARG A 10 2.74 10.50 1.29
C ARG A 10 1.58 9.72 1.90
N LEU A 11 1.05 8.72 1.21
CA LEU A 11 -0.12 7.98 1.66
C LEU A 11 0.28 6.93 2.69
N VAL A 12 1.34 6.16 2.42
CA VAL A 12 1.81 5.12 3.33
C VAL A 12 3.15 5.54 3.95
N SER A 13 3.14 5.86 5.24
CA SER A 13 4.38 6.19 5.94
C SER A 13 5.34 4.99 5.95
N TYR A 14 6.63 5.26 5.78
CA TYR A 14 7.66 4.23 5.88
C TYR A 14 7.64 3.50 7.23
N GLN A 15 7.37 4.22 8.32
CA GLN A 15 7.29 3.64 9.66
C GLN A 15 6.18 2.58 9.75
N PHE A 16 5.00 2.86 9.21
CA PHE A 16 3.90 1.90 9.14
C PHE A 16 4.29 0.69 8.28
N ALA A 17 4.77 0.94 7.05
CA ALA A 17 5.18 -0.10 6.12
C ALA A 17 6.20 -1.07 6.75
N ARG A 18 7.23 -0.50 7.39
CA ARG A 18 8.26 -1.27 8.11
C ARG A 18 7.69 -2.07 9.28
N ALA A 19 6.83 -1.46 10.11
CA ALA A 19 6.28 -2.11 11.30
C ALA A 19 5.33 -3.27 10.97
N GLN A 20 4.58 -3.15 9.87
CA GLN A 20 3.63 -4.18 9.44
C GLN A 20 4.22 -5.18 8.44
N GLY A 21 5.48 -4.97 8.01
CA GLY A 21 6.11 -5.81 7.00
C GLY A 21 5.41 -5.72 5.64
N ALA A 22 5.01 -4.51 5.25
CA ALA A 22 4.35 -4.23 3.98
C ALA A 22 5.23 -3.39 3.06
N LEU A 23 5.12 -3.62 1.76
CA LEU A 23 5.78 -2.83 0.73
C LEU A 23 4.77 -2.53 -0.39
N LEU A 24 4.59 -1.24 -0.71
CA LEU A 24 3.82 -0.82 -1.87
C LEU A 24 4.71 -0.89 -3.10
N LEU A 25 4.33 -1.70 -4.09
CA LEU A 25 5.05 -1.85 -5.35
C LEU A 25 4.54 -0.87 -6.41
N GLU A 26 3.22 -0.83 -6.58
CA GLU A 26 2.56 -0.03 -7.61
C GLU A 26 1.28 0.58 -7.04
N LEU A 27 0.97 1.80 -7.48
CA LEU A 27 -0.27 2.49 -7.18
C LEU A 27 -0.81 3.13 -8.46
N SER A 28 -2.07 2.83 -8.76
CA SER A 28 -2.85 3.46 -9.83
C SER A 28 -4.18 3.98 -9.28
N ALA A 29 -4.96 4.65 -10.13
CA ALA A 29 -6.32 5.07 -9.77
C ALA A 29 -7.31 3.90 -9.62
N GLN A 30 -6.93 2.69 -10.04
CA GLN A 30 -7.83 1.52 -10.11
C GLN A 30 -7.48 0.46 -9.07
N GLU A 31 -6.19 0.27 -8.79
CA GLU A 31 -5.70 -0.72 -7.84
C GLU A 31 -4.29 -0.38 -7.34
N ALA A 32 -3.92 -1.04 -6.23
CA ALA A 32 -2.59 -1.04 -5.68
C ALA A 32 -2.04 -2.47 -5.56
N THR A 33 -0.75 -2.63 -5.87
CA THR A 33 -0.03 -3.89 -5.69
C THR A 33 0.89 -3.77 -4.49
N VAL A 34 0.73 -4.68 -3.53
CA VAL A 34 1.54 -4.71 -2.30
C VAL A 34 2.19 -6.07 -2.10
N CYS A 35 3.38 -6.08 -1.51
CA CYS A 35 3.99 -7.28 -0.94
C CYS A 35 3.85 -7.23 0.58
N LEU A 36 3.62 -8.40 1.18
CA LEU A 36 3.54 -8.57 2.62
C LEU A 36 4.54 -9.63 3.06
N ARG A 37 5.15 -9.42 4.21
CA ARG A 37 5.91 -10.47 4.90
C ARG A 37 4.97 -11.62 5.26
N GLU A 38 5.50 -12.83 5.22
CA GLU A 38 4.81 -13.99 5.79
C GLU A 38 4.43 -13.74 7.26
N GLY A 39 3.21 -14.12 7.62
CA GLY A 39 2.66 -13.86 8.95
C GLY A 39 2.28 -12.39 9.22
N ALA A 40 2.32 -11.51 8.22
CA ALA A 40 1.79 -10.15 8.35
C ALA A 40 0.31 -10.20 8.80
N ARG A 41 -0.03 -9.32 9.73
CA ARG A 41 -1.37 -9.25 10.31
C ARG A 41 -2.37 -8.80 9.24
N ALA A 42 -3.51 -9.46 9.14
CA ALA A 42 -4.56 -9.12 8.18
C ALA A 42 -5.06 -7.66 8.31
N GLN A 43 -4.95 -7.07 9.51
CA GLN A 43 -5.28 -5.66 9.75
C GLN A 43 -4.41 -4.70 8.93
N ALA A 44 -3.17 -5.08 8.58
CA ALA A 44 -2.31 -4.26 7.73
C ALA A 44 -2.90 -4.08 6.32
N LEU A 45 -3.50 -5.12 5.75
CA LEU A 45 -4.20 -5.07 4.46
C LEU A 45 -5.41 -4.15 4.50
N ALA A 46 -6.21 -4.26 5.56
CA ALA A 46 -7.39 -3.41 5.75
C ALA A 46 -6.99 -1.92 5.83
N GLU A 47 -5.93 -1.63 6.56
CA GLU A 47 -5.43 -0.27 6.73
C GLU A 47 -4.81 0.29 5.44
N LEU A 48 -4.03 -0.51 4.72
CA LEU A 48 -3.53 -0.13 3.40
C LEU A 48 -4.68 0.18 2.45
N ARG A 49 -5.74 -0.65 2.42
CA ARG A 49 -6.90 -0.41 1.55
C ARG A 49 -7.63 0.88 1.94
N ARG A 50 -7.79 1.14 3.23
CA ARG A 50 -8.41 2.36 3.75
C ARG A 50 -7.65 3.62 3.31
N VAL A 51 -6.34 3.58 3.41
CA VAL A 51 -5.46 4.73 3.11
C VAL A 51 -5.30 4.95 1.60
N LEU A 52 -5.15 3.87 0.83
CA LEU A 52 -4.94 3.97 -0.62
C LEU A 52 -6.24 4.20 -1.41
N GLY A 53 -7.40 3.89 -0.82
CA GLY A 53 -8.72 4.15 -1.41
C GLY A 53 -9.06 3.28 -2.63
N VAL A 54 -8.21 2.31 -2.97
CA VAL A 54 -8.37 1.42 -4.12
C VAL A 54 -8.30 -0.05 -3.69
N PRO A 55 -8.85 -0.99 -4.49
CA PRO A 55 -8.59 -2.42 -4.35
C PRO A 55 -7.10 -2.75 -4.21
N ILE A 56 -6.79 -3.76 -3.40
CA ILE A 56 -5.42 -4.21 -3.17
C ILE A 56 -5.23 -5.61 -3.73
N ARG A 57 -4.15 -5.80 -4.49
CA ARG A 57 -3.61 -7.10 -4.87
C ARG A 57 -2.35 -7.39 -4.06
N VAL A 58 -2.27 -8.59 -3.50
CA VAL A 58 -1.06 -9.08 -2.83
C VAL A 58 -0.22 -9.82 -3.86
N ALA A 59 0.98 -9.30 -4.12
CA ALA A 59 1.98 -9.99 -4.91
C ALA A 59 2.75 -10.97 -4.04
N ARG A 60 3.08 -12.14 -4.60
CA ARG A 60 3.99 -13.10 -4.00
C ARG A 60 5.42 -12.69 -4.37
N VAL A 61 6.32 -12.74 -3.41
CA VAL A 61 7.77 -12.61 -3.61
C VAL A 61 8.42 -13.97 -3.39
#